data_AF-A0A432UEW3-F1
#
_entry.id   AF-A0A432UEW3-F1
#
_cell.length_a   1.000
_cell.length_b   1.000
_cell.length_c   1.000
_cell.angle_alpha   90.00
_cell.angle_beta   90.00
_cell.angle_gamma   90.00
#
_symmetry.space_group_name_H-M   'P 1'
#
loop_
_entity.id
_entity.type
_entity.pdbx_description
1 polymer ?
#
loop_
_entity_poly.entity_id
_entity_poly.type
_entity_poly.pdbx_seq_one_letter_code
_entity_poly.pdbx_strand_id
1 'polypeptide(L)'
;MAYQWLPPSKKHQPLWPGECVEVRELSNGLRLEIWDYSRRLAGDRWLVGLLVQIPIHPDPRFFSSPEFYERFLREEEVFYYRYRKERHFVDEKERETVFETLKENFLRAALDYLSHPEFAERFLRAEVPLYERRVQWEEEVRRKEEEAEKMEELWRDRPI
;
A
#
# COMPACT_ATOMS: atom_id res chain seq x y z
N MET A 1 10.78 3.62 12.24
CA MET A 1 10.43 2.78 11.08
C MET A 1 11.17 3.33 9.87
N ALA A 2 11.71 2.49 8.99
CA ALA A 2 12.30 2.96 7.73
C ALA A 2 11.18 3.50 6.81
N TYR A 3 11.45 4.61 6.13
CA TYR A 3 10.48 5.21 5.19
C TYR A 3 10.12 4.21 4.07
N GLN A 4 8.83 4.12 3.76
CA GLN A 4 8.33 3.31 2.65
C GLN A 4 7.92 4.24 1.52
N TRP A 5 8.58 4.14 0.38
CA TRP A 5 8.21 4.93 -0.79
C TRP A 5 6.89 4.40 -1.36
N LEU A 6 5.96 5.32 -1.62
CA LEU A 6 4.69 5.06 -2.28
C LEU A 6 4.52 6.05 -3.44
N PRO A 7 3.82 5.66 -4.52
CA PRO A 7 3.55 6.57 -5.61
C PRO A 7 2.74 7.78 -5.14
N PRO A 8 2.90 8.94 -5.80
CA PRO A 8 2.10 10.11 -5.49
C PRO A 8 0.60 9.82 -5.66
N SER A 9 -0.21 10.27 -4.70
CA SER A 9 -1.67 10.17 -4.72
C SER A 9 -2.30 11.43 -4.13
N LYS A 10 -3.64 11.56 -4.17
CA LYS A 10 -4.34 12.68 -3.53
C LYS A 10 -4.04 12.82 -2.03
N LYS A 11 -3.70 11.71 -1.36
CA LYS A 11 -3.48 11.63 0.09
C LYS A 11 -1.99 11.52 0.47
N HIS A 12 -1.11 11.34 -0.50
CA HIS A 12 0.31 11.07 -0.24
C HIS A 12 1.21 11.75 -1.27
N GLN A 13 2.20 12.51 -0.77
CA GLN A 13 3.31 13.00 -1.57
C GLN A 13 4.60 12.32 -1.06
N PRO A 14 5.35 11.62 -1.93
CA PRO A 14 6.56 10.95 -1.49
C PRO A 14 7.67 11.97 -1.19
N LEU A 15 8.60 11.59 -0.31
CA LEU A 15 9.74 12.43 0.09
C LEU A 15 10.69 12.74 -1.06
N TRP A 16 10.67 11.91 -2.11
CA TRP A 16 11.38 12.12 -3.36
C TRP A 16 10.55 11.55 -4.52
N PRO A 17 10.73 12.06 -5.75
CA PRO A 17 9.94 11.61 -6.88
C PRO A 17 10.29 10.18 -7.30
N GLY A 18 9.38 9.57 -8.05
CA GLY A 18 9.59 8.34 -8.78
C GLY A 18 8.73 8.36 -10.04
N GLU A 19 9.00 7.45 -10.96
CA GLU A 19 8.40 7.41 -12.29
C GLU A 19 7.72 6.06 -12.52
N CYS A 20 6.51 6.09 -13.09
CA CYS A 20 5.84 4.88 -13.57
C CYS A 20 6.45 4.53 -14.93
N VAL A 21 7.45 3.65 -14.90
CA VAL A 21 8.23 3.29 -16.09
C VAL A 21 7.49 2.30 -16.99
N GLU A 22 6.54 1.56 -16.44
CA GLU A 22 5.82 0.54 -17.20
C GLU A 22 4.44 0.22 -16.61
N VAL A 23 3.47 0.05 -17.51
CA VAL A 23 2.12 -0.41 -17.21
C VAL A 23 1.80 -1.59 -18.11
N ARG A 24 1.33 -2.69 -17.52
CA ARG A 24 0.94 -3.91 -18.24
C ARG A 24 -0.48 -4.34 -17.86
N GLU A 25 -1.28 -4.65 -18.86
CA GLU A 25 -2.53 -5.40 -18.65
C GLU A 25 -2.21 -6.89 -18.53
N LEU A 26 -2.67 -7.51 -17.46
CA LEU A 26 -2.55 -8.94 -17.22
C LEU A 26 -3.72 -9.70 -17.86
N SER A 27 -3.54 -11.00 -18.10
CA SER A 27 -4.56 -11.82 -18.77
C SER A 27 -5.86 -12.00 -17.97
N ASN A 28 -5.82 -11.73 -16.66
CA ASN A 28 -7.00 -11.67 -15.78
C ASN A 28 -7.66 -10.28 -15.72
N GLY A 29 -7.23 -9.33 -16.55
CA GLY A 29 -7.80 -7.97 -16.62
C GLY A 29 -7.30 -7.02 -15.52
N LEU A 30 -6.31 -7.44 -14.73
CA LEU A 30 -5.67 -6.55 -13.77
C LEU A 30 -4.57 -5.72 -14.43
N ARG A 31 -4.39 -4.50 -13.93
CA ARG A 31 -3.32 -3.61 -14.36
C ARG A 31 -2.13 -3.68 -13.41
N LEU A 32 -0.99 -4.08 -13.92
CA LEU A 32 0.29 -4.08 -13.20
C LEU A 32 1.06 -2.82 -13.53
N GLU A 33 1.50 -2.10 -12.49
CA GLU A 33 2.29 -0.89 -12.61
C GLU A 33 3.67 -1.10 -12.01
N ILE A 34 4.70 -0.68 -12.74
CA ILE A 34 6.09 -0.75 -12.31
C ILE A 34 6.60 0.68 -12.17
N TRP A 35 7.16 0.96 -11.00
CA TRP A 35 7.66 2.26 -10.62
C TRP A 35 9.15 2.17 -10.30
N ASP A 36 9.91 3.09 -10.87
CA ASP A 36 11.29 3.38 -10.49
C ASP A 36 11.29 4.59 -9.54
N TYR A 37 11.69 4.36 -8.28
CA TYR A 37 11.87 5.43 -7.30
C TYR A 37 13.34 5.55 -6.86
N SER A 38 14.25 5.16 -7.75
CA SER A 38 15.69 5.30 -7.56
C SER A 38 16.07 6.75 -7.27
N ARG A 39 16.98 6.93 -6.32
CA ARG A 39 17.49 8.26 -5.96
C ARG A 39 18.96 8.23 -5.62
N ARG A 40 19.62 9.35 -5.84
CA ARG A 40 20.99 9.59 -5.38
C ARG A 40 21.02 9.66 -3.85
N LEU A 41 22.00 9.00 -3.24
CA LEU A 41 22.24 9.03 -1.80
C LEU A 41 23.35 10.02 -1.46
N ALA A 42 24.56 9.78 -1.98
CA ALA A 42 25.75 10.62 -1.76
C ALA A 42 26.80 10.34 -2.84
N GLY A 43 27.49 11.37 -3.36
CA GLY A 43 28.50 11.17 -4.39
C GLY A 43 27.92 10.41 -5.59
N ASP A 44 28.59 9.38 -6.09
CA ASP A 44 28.12 8.50 -7.18
C ASP A 44 27.21 7.36 -6.69
N ARG A 45 26.78 7.35 -5.43
CA ARG A 45 26.04 6.25 -4.82
C ARG A 45 24.54 6.47 -4.89
N TRP A 46 23.85 5.47 -5.41
CA TRP A 46 22.41 5.44 -5.62
C TRP A 46 21.74 4.40 -4.73
N LEU A 47 20.49 4.71 -4.35
CA LEU A 47 19.46 3.73 -4.03
C LEU A 47 18.75 3.42 -5.35
N VAL A 48 18.71 2.15 -5.72
CA VAL A 48 17.88 1.65 -6.81
C VAL A 48 16.62 1.03 -6.22
N GLY A 49 15.46 1.61 -6.55
CA GLY A 49 14.18 1.29 -5.92
C GLY A 49 13.14 0.84 -6.92
N LEU A 50 12.68 -0.40 -6.81
CA LEU A 50 11.61 -0.99 -7.60
C LEU A 50 10.36 -1.12 -6.74
N LEU A 51 9.26 -0.52 -7.18
CA LEU A 51 7.92 -0.81 -6.67
C LEU A 51 7.08 -1.39 -7.80
N VAL A 52 6.46 -2.54 -7.53
CA VAL A 52 5.40 -3.07 -8.36
C VAL A 52 4.09 -2.95 -7.60
N GLN A 53 3.05 -2.45 -8.25
CA GLN A 53 1.72 -2.40 -7.66
C GLN A 53 0.61 -2.82 -8.61
N ILE A 54 -0.46 -3.36 -8.04
CA ILE A 54 -1.71 -3.67 -8.75
C ILE A 54 -2.86 -3.06 -7.93
N PRO A 55 -3.62 -2.09 -8.48
CA PRO A 55 -4.87 -1.63 -7.87
C PRO A 55 -5.96 -2.70 -8.05
N ILE A 56 -6.62 -3.07 -6.96
CA ILE A 56 -7.70 -4.07 -6.92
C ILE A 56 -8.92 -3.45 -6.25
N HIS A 57 -10.00 -3.34 -7.01
CA HIS A 57 -11.27 -2.79 -6.54
C HIS A 57 -12.13 -3.93 -6.00
N PRO A 58 -12.47 -3.93 -4.70
CA PRO A 58 -13.32 -4.97 -4.13
C PRO A 58 -14.79 -4.75 -4.46
N ASP A 59 -15.53 -5.86 -4.57
CA ASP A 59 -17.00 -5.87 -4.58
C ASP A 59 -17.56 -5.89 -3.15
N PRO A 60 -18.75 -5.32 -2.88
CA PRO A 60 -19.38 -5.36 -1.55
C PRO A 60 -19.43 -6.76 -0.92
N ARG A 61 -19.53 -7.83 -1.71
CA ARG A 61 -19.60 -9.22 -1.24
C ARG A 61 -18.38 -9.69 -0.43
N PHE A 62 -17.26 -8.98 -0.52
CA PHE A 62 -16.05 -9.30 0.24
C PHE A 62 -16.08 -8.78 1.67
N PHE A 63 -16.97 -7.83 1.97
CA PHE A 63 -17.10 -7.21 3.28
C PHE A 63 -18.15 -7.93 4.12
N SER A 64 -17.97 -7.90 5.44
CA SER A 64 -18.90 -8.49 6.40
C SER A 64 -20.20 -7.71 6.52
N SER A 65 -20.19 -6.41 6.20
CA SER A 65 -21.38 -5.57 6.16
C SER A 65 -21.29 -4.44 5.14
N PRO A 66 -22.43 -3.89 4.65
CA PRO A 66 -22.44 -2.75 3.75
C PRO A 66 -21.75 -1.50 4.32
N GLU A 67 -21.83 -1.29 5.64
CA GLU A 67 -21.23 -0.13 6.32
C GLU A 67 -19.70 -0.14 6.20
N PHE A 68 -19.05 -1.31 6.29
CA PHE A 68 -17.61 -1.43 6.07
C PHE A 68 -17.24 -1.10 4.62
N TYR A 69 -18.01 -1.57 3.65
CA TYR A 69 -17.76 -1.28 2.24
C TYR A 69 -17.91 0.21 1.93
N GLU A 70 -18.97 0.85 2.43
CA GLU A 70 -19.18 2.29 2.25
C GLU A 70 -18.07 3.11 2.91
N ARG A 71 -17.61 2.69 4.10
CA ARG A 71 -16.48 3.32 4.77
C ARG A 71 -15.20 3.17 3.96
N PHE A 72 -14.94 1.97 3.43
CA PHE A 72 -13.80 1.70 2.56
C PHE A 72 -13.79 2.60 1.31
N LEU A 73 -14.94 2.78 0.65
CA LEU A 73 -15.03 3.66 -0.52
C LEU A 73 -14.71 5.14 -0.20
N ARG A 74 -14.96 5.61 1.02
CA ARG A 74 -14.60 6.98 1.45
C ARG A 74 -13.13 7.10 1.82
N GLU A 75 -12.57 6.07 2.43
CA GLU A 75 -11.24 6.10 3.05
C GLU A 75 -10.12 5.64 2.13
N GLU A 76 -10.32 4.58 1.37
CA GLU A 76 -9.26 3.89 0.63
C GLU A 76 -9.60 3.75 -0.86
N GLU A 77 -10.86 3.49 -1.19
CA GLU A 77 -11.43 3.26 -2.55
C GLU A 77 -10.89 2.02 -3.27
N VAL A 78 -9.61 1.68 -3.07
CA VAL A 78 -8.90 0.62 -3.78
C VAL A 78 -7.85 -0.02 -2.86
N PHE A 79 -7.73 -1.35 -2.94
CA PHE A 79 -6.60 -2.03 -2.30
C PHE A 79 -5.44 -2.11 -3.29
N TYR A 80 -4.22 -2.04 -2.76
CA TYR A 80 -3.02 -2.19 -3.59
C TYR A 80 -2.25 -3.42 -3.16
N TYR A 81 -2.12 -4.40 -4.04
CA TYR A 81 -1.02 -5.34 -3.93
C TYR A 81 0.27 -4.57 -4.21
N ARG A 82 1.27 -4.67 -3.33
CA ARG A 82 2.56 -4.00 -3.51
C ARG A 82 3.72 -4.95 -3.24
N TYR A 83 4.65 -5.01 -4.20
CA TYR A 83 5.95 -5.63 -4.02
C TYR A 83 7.04 -4.57 -4.13
N ARG A 84 7.98 -4.58 -3.20
CA ARG A 84 9.05 -3.59 -3.14
C ARG A 84 10.41 -4.26 -3.06
N LYS A 85 11.38 -3.74 -3.81
CA LYS A 85 12.77 -4.20 -3.76
C LYS A 85 13.74 -3.04 -3.92
N GLU A 86 14.73 -3.01 -3.03
CA GLU A 86 15.74 -1.95 -2.99
C GLU A 86 17.15 -2.54 -3.04
N ARG A 87 18.06 -1.77 -3.67
CA ARG A 87 19.51 -1.96 -3.62
C ARG A 87 20.15 -0.62 -3.26
N HIS A 88 21.00 -0.62 -2.24
CA HIS A 88 21.70 0.59 -1.79
C HIS A 88 23.15 0.59 -2.28
N PHE A 89 23.75 1.78 -2.31
CA PHE A 89 25.16 1.99 -2.65
C PHE A 89 25.57 1.54 -4.05
N VAL A 90 24.61 1.51 -4.98
CA VAL A 90 24.83 1.18 -6.39
C VAL A 90 25.60 2.32 -7.05
N ASP A 91 26.60 2.00 -7.86
CA ASP A 91 27.30 3.01 -8.66
C ASP A 91 26.34 3.62 -9.68
N GLU A 92 26.45 4.93 -9.91
CA GLU A 92 25.63 5.65 -10.89
C GLU A 92 25.62 5.00 -12.27
N LYS A 93 26.76 4.43 -12.70
CA LYS A 93 26.89 3.74 -14.00
C LYS A 93 26.18 2.40 -14.05
N GLU A 94 25.92 1.79 -12.90
CA GLU A 94 25.26 0.48 -12.79
C GLU A 94 23.76 0.61 -12.48
N ARG A 95 23.28 1.81 -12.12
CA ARG A 95 21.91 2.08 -11.69
C ARG A 95 20.86 1.42 -12.60
N GLU A 96 20.94 1.69 -13.89
CA GLU A 96 19.95 1.22 -14.88
C GLU A 96 19.99 -0.30 -15.03
N THR A 97 21.18 -0.89 -15.17
CA THR A 97 21.37 -2.33 -15.24
C THR A 97 20.81 -3.04 -14.00
N VAL A 98 21.05 -2.47 -12.81
CA VAL A 98 20.52 -3.01 -11.56
C VAL A 98 18.99 -2.91 -11.52
N PHE A 99 18.41 -1.79 -11.91
CA PHE A 99 16.96 -1.62 -11.94
C PHE A 99 16.30 -2.63 -12.88
N GLU A 100 16.78 -2.73 -14.12
CA GLU A 100 16.27 -3.69 -15.11
C GLU A 100 16.40 -5.14 -14.62
N THR A 101 17.52 -5.48 -13.99
CA THR A 101 17.71 -6.81 -13.38
C THR A 101 16.68 -7.08 -12.28
N LEU A 102 16.37 -6.10 -11.42
CA LEU A 102 15.33 -6.26 -10.38
C LEU A 102 13.96 -6.47 -11.01
N LYS A 103 13.63 -5.67 -12.03
CA LYS A 103 12.36 -5.72 -12.75
C LYS A 103 12.16 -7.07 -13.45
N GLU A 104 13.14 -7.51 -14.24
CA GLU A 104 13.08 -8.77 -14.97
C GLU A 104 12.98 -9.98 -14.05
N ASN A 105 13.74 -9.99 -12.95
CA ASN A 105 13.68 -11.08 -11.98
C ASN A 105 12.30 -11.15 -11.33
N PHE A 106 11.70 -10.01 -10.99
CA PHE A 106 10.34 -9.98 -10.47
C PHE A 106 9.34 -10.50 -11.50
N LEU A 107 9.36 -9.98 -12.73
CA LEU A 107 8.42 -10.36 -13.77
C LEU A 107 8.50 -11.86 -14.06
N ARG A 108 9.71 -12.40 -14.17
CA ARG A 108 9.93 -13.84 -14.39
C ARG A 108 9.37 -14.72 -13.27
N ALA A 109 9.41 -14.25 -12.02
CA ALA A 109 8.99 -15.04 -10.87
C ALA A 109 7.50 -14.89 -10.54
N ALA A 110 6.92 -13.70 -10.76
CA ALA A 110 5.61 -13.35 -10.24
C ALA A 110 4.51 -13.25 -11.29
N LEU A 111 4.85 -13.06 -12.57
CA LEU A 111 3.86 -12.69 -13.59
C LEU A 111 2.76 -13.75 -13.76
N ASP A 112 3.11 -15.05 -13.77
CA ASP A 112 2.13 -16.13 -13.88
C ASP A 112 1.16 -16.17 -12.69
N TYR A 113 1.68 -15.97 -11.48
CA TYR A 113 0.88 -15.93 -10.26
C TYR A 113 -0.07 -14.73 -10.25
N LEU A 114 0.44 -13.54 -10.61
CA LEU A 114 -0.35 -12.31 -10.61
C LEU A 114 -1.39 -12.30 -11.73
N SER A 115 -1.14 -13.01 -12.83
CA SER A 115 -2.05 -13.16 -13.96
C SER A 115 -3.10 -14.26 -13.74
N HIS A 116 -3.03 -15.00 -12.63
CA HIS A 116 -3.99 -16.05 -12.35
C HIS A 116 -5.41 -15.46 -12.13
N PRO A 117 -6.49 -16.05 -12.69
CA PRO A 117 -7.85 -15.51 -12.57
C PRO A 117 -8.32 -15.29 -11.12
N GLU A 118 -7.91 -16.17 -10.21
CA GLU A 118 -8.28 -16.09 -8.79
C GLU A 118 -7.39 -15.17 -7.94
N PHE A 119 -6.35 -14.56 -8.52
CA PHE A 119 -5.39 -13.75 -7.75
C PHE A 119 -6.08 -12.62 -6.97
N ALA A 120 -6.91 -11.82 -7.65
CA ALA A 120 -7.62 -10.71 -7.03
C ALA A 120 -8.57 -11.19 -5.91
N GLU A 121 -9.32 -12.26 -6.15
CA GLU A 121 -10.24 -12.80 -5.15
C GLU A 121 -9.50 -13.28 -3.89
N ARG A 122 -8.40 -14.04 -4.07
CA ARG A 122 -7.59 -14.53 -2.95
C ARG A 122 -6.95 -13.39 -2.17
N PHE A 123 -6.46 -12.37 -2.88
CA PHE A 123 -5.90 -11.17 -2.26
C PHE A 123 -6.96 -10.44 -1.41
N LEU A 124 -8.15 -10.20 -1.95
CA LEU A 124 -9.22 -9.51 -1.24
C LEU A 124 -9.71 -10.29 0.00
N ARG A 125 -9.78 -11.62 -0.09
CA ARG A 125 -10.11 -12.48 1.07
C ARG A 125 -9.09 -12.37 2.20
N ALA A 126 -7.86 -11.95 1.91
CA ALA A 126 -6.84 -11.71 2.94
C ALA A 126 -6.88 -10.26 3.47
N GLU A 127 -7.00 -9.27 2.58
CA GLU A 127 -6.90 -7.85 2.93
C GLU A 127 -8.17 -7.28 3.58
N VAL A 128 -9.37 -7.66 3.13
CA VAL A 128 -10.62 -7.10 3.67
C VAL A 128 -10.78 -7.40 5.17
N PRO A 129 -10.54 -8.62 5.67
CA PRO A 129 -10.58 -8.87 7.11
C PRO A 129 -9.52 -8.11 7.93
N LEU A 130 -8.41 -7.71 7.32
CA LEU A 130 -7.41 -6.85 7.98
C LEU A 130 -7.91 -5.41 8.07
N TYR A 131 -8.52 -4.90 6.99
CA TYR A 131 -9.16 -3.60 6.95
C TYR A 131 -10.27 -3.49 8.02
N GLU A 132 -11.21 -4.44 8.05
CA GLU A 132 -12.35 -4.39 8.98
C GLU A 132 -11.89 -4.43 10.44
N ARG A 133 -10.90 -5.27 10.78
CA ARG A 133 -10.32 -5.30 12.14
C ARG A 133 -9.68 -3.97 12.54
N ARG A 134 -8.99 -3.30 11.59
CA ARG A 134 -8.41 -1.98 11.83
C ARG A 134 -9.51 -0.95 12.11
N VAL A 135 -10.54 -0.93 11.28
CA VAL A 135 -11.71 -0.05 11.43
C VAL A 135 -12.40 -0.25 12.78
N GLN A 136 -12.65 -1.50 13.16
CA GLN A 136 -13.25 -1.84 14.45
C GLN A 136 -12.39 -1.37 15.62
N TRP A 137 -11.08 -1.61 15.57
CA TRP A 137 -10.15 -1.16 16.59
C TRP A 137 -10.16 0.37 16.74
N GLU A 138 -10.14 1.12 15.63
CA GLU A 138 -10.21 2.59 15.65
C GLU A 138 -11.51 3.08 16.30
N GLU A 139 -12.65 2.44 16.00
CA GLU A 139 -13.94 2.79 16.62
C GLU A 139 -13.98 2.49 18.12
N GLU A 140 -13.40 1.35 18.55
CA GLU A 140 -13.30 1.01 19.96
C GLU A 140 -12.40 1.98 20.73
N VAL A 141 -11.27 2.37 20.15
CA VAL A 141 -10.37 3.37 20.74
C VAL A 141 -11.09 4.70 20.89
N ARG A 142 -11.73 5.19 19.82
CA ARG A 142 -12.50 6.44 19.86
C ARG A 142 -13.59 6.41 20.93
N ARG A 143 -14.36 5.30 21.02
CA ARG A 143 -15.41 5.16 22.04
C ARG A 143 -14.84 5.22 23.46
N LYS A 144 -13.71 4.56 23.72
CA LYS A 144 -13.06 4.58 25.03
C LYS A 144 -12.54 5.96 25.39
N GLU A 145 -12.01 6.71 24.42
CA GLU A 145 -11.57 8.10 24.61
C GLU A 145 -12.75 9.01 24.97
N GLU A 146 -13.88 8.90 24.24
CA GLU A 146 -15.11 9.64 24.54
C GLU A 146 -15.70 9.27 25.92
N GLU A 147 -15.65 8.00 26.31
CA GLU A 147 -16.06 7.54 27.64
C GLU A 147 -15.13 8.09 28.73
N ALA A 148 -13.81 8.05 28.51
CA ALA A 148 -12.84 8.59 29.45
C ALA A 148 -13.01 10.10 29.64
N GLU A 149 -13.21 10.86 28.56
CA GLU A 149 -13.48 12.31 28.60
C GLU A 149 -14.75 12.61 29.40
N LYS A 150 -15.86 11.92 29.12
CA LYS A 150 -17.11 12.05 29.88
C LYS A 150 -16.93 11.71 31.37
N MET A 151 -16.14 10.69 31.67
CA MET A 151 -15.84 10.34 33.05
C MET A 151 -14.99 11.44 33.70
N GLU A 152 -13.94 11.93 33.06
CA GLU A 152 -13.11 13.04 33.58
C GLU A 152 -13.95 14.30 33.84
N GLU A 153 -14.85 14.67 32.93
CA GLU A 153 -15.80 15.76 33.13
C GLU A 153 -16.68 15.51 34.36
N LEU A 154 -17.25 14.31 34.49
CA LEU A 154 -18.09 13.93 35.64
C LEU A 154 -17.33 13.96 36.97
N TRP A 155 -16.05 13.60 36.97
CA TRP A 155 -15.19 13.65 38.17
C TRP A 155 -14.68 15.06 38.48
N ARG A 156 -14.66 15.98 37.51
CA ARG A 156 -14.26 17.39 37.70
C ARG A 156 -15.24 18.16 38.58
N ASP A 157 -16.51 17.81 38.54
CA ASP A 157 -17.60 18.51 39.25
C ASP A 157 -17.89 17.95 40.65
N ARG A 158 -17.11 16.98 41.14
CA ARG A 158 -17.26 16.46 42.51
C ARG A 158 -16.41 17.28 43.51
N PRO A 159 -17.02 17.86 44.57
CA PRO A 159 -16.25 18.47 45.66
C PRO A 159 -15.49 17.39 46.44
N ILE A 160 -14.27 17.74 46.88
CA ILE A 160 -13.35 16.92 47.68
C ILE A 160 -13.97 16.58 49.04
#